data_AF-A0A1I1WRE1-F1
#
_entry.id   AF-A0A1I1WRE1-F1
#
_cell.length_a   1.000
_cell.length_b   1.000
_cell.length_c   1.000
_cell.angle_alpha   90.00
_cell.angle_beta   90.00
_cell.angle_gamma   90.00
#
_symmetry.space_group_name_H-M   'P 1'
#
loop_
_entity.id
_entity.type
_entity.pdbx_description
1 polymer ?
#
loop_
_entity_poly.entity_id
_entity_poly.type
_entity_poly.pdbx_seq_one_letter_code
_entity_poly.pdbx_strand_id
1 'polypeptide(L)'
;MKKILLVAFLIVLASCSGSSDIIPDDTSGDINGVWMLKAQYGDNGREGLTECRLLESLSFEGNSVIMVKADEKANSECNVSTSEGTFTKTETNLLLTVGNENIQYKIKELTKTKLFVLLANSSKAFTYERAE
;
A
#
# COMPACT_ATOMS: atom_id res chain seq x y z
N MET A 1 34.66 49.27 -11.83
CA MET A 1 35.31 48.95 -10.54
C MET A 1 34.34 48.12 -9.73
N LYS A 2 34.83 47.00 -9.17
CA LYS A 2 34.06 46.02 -8.37
C LYS A 2 33.45 46.65 -7.12
N LYS A 3 32.29 46.14 -6.69
CA LYS A 3 31.70 46.03 -5.32
C LYS A 3 30.17 45.91 -5.47
N ILE A 4 29.37 45.16 -4.73
CA ILE A 4 29.49 44.15 -3.65
C ILE A 4 28.15 43.39 -3.71
N LEU A 5 28.20 42.08 -3.47
CA LEU A 5 27.06 41.19 -3.23
C LEU A 5 26.27 41.68 -2.00
N LEU A 6 24.92 41.72 -2.05
CA LEU A 6 24.14 41.45 -0.84
C LEU A 6 22.88 40.65 -1.19
N VAL A 7 22.93 39.41 -0.73
CA VAL A 7 21.84 38.43 -0.68
C VAL A 7 20.79 38.94 0.31
N ALA A 8 19.55 39.11 -0.16
CA ALA A 8 18.38 39.16 0.71
C ALA A 8 17.48 37.99 0.30
N PHE A 9 17.72 36.89 0.99
CA PHE A 9 16.94 35.66 0.99
C PHE A 9 15.57 35.98 1.58
N LEU A 10 14.59 36.29 0.73
CA LEU A 10 13.19 36.42 1.15
C LEU A 10 12.62 35.00 1.24
N ILE A 11 12.69 34.48 2.47
CA ILE A 11 12.18 33.17 2.86
C ILE A 11 10.70 33.11 2.57
N VAL A 12 10.39 32.16 1.70
CA VAL A 12 9.09 31.60 1.38
C VAL A 12 8.37 31.23 2.68
N LEU A 13 7.33 31.99 3.03
CA LEU A 13 6.20 31.49 3.81
C LEU A 13 5.00 31.41 2.88
N ALA A 14 5.15 30.63 1.80
CA ALA A 14 4.01 29.93 1.26
C ALA A 14 3.61 28.95 2.36
N SER A 15 2.65 29.36 3.20
CA SER A 15 1.82 28.42 3.91
C SER A 15 1.24 27.48 2.86
N CYS A 16 1.87 26.33 2.67
CA CYS A 16 1.20 25.19 2.09
C CYS A 16 0.10 24.86 3.09
N SER A 17 -1.07 25.47 2.85
CA SER A 17 -2.34 24.97 3.33
C SER A 17 -2.29 23.46 3.17
N GLY A 18 -2.59 22.72 4.22
CA GLY A 18 -2.70 21.28 4.14
C GLY A 18 -3.55 20.91 2.94
N SER A 19 -2.89 20.52 1.85
CA SER A 19 -3.52 19.71 0.84
C SER A 19 -3.84 18.44 1.58
N SER A 20 -5.07 18.35 2.09
CA SER A 20 -5.75 17.08 2.06
C SER A 20 -5.69 16.67 0.59
N ASP A 21 -4.65 15.93 0.24
CA ASP A 21 -4.61 15.15 -0.99
C ASP A 21 -5.79 14.20 -0.84
N ILE A 22 -6.95 14.69 -1.26
CA ILE A 22 -8.10 13.86 -1.55
C ILE A 22 -7.62 13.08 -2.76
N ILE A 23 -6.95 11.96 -2.48
CA ILE A 23 -6.67 10.95 -3.48
C ILE A 23 -8.05 10.59 -4.03
N PRO A 24 -8.34 10.88 -5.31
CA PRO A 24 -9.62 10.47 -5.88
C PRO A 24 -9.74 8.96 -5.68
N ASP A 25 -10.88 8.51 -5.14
CA ASP A 25 -11.20 7.09 -4.96
C ASP A 25 -11.40 6.42 -6.35
N ASP A 26 -10.39 6.44 -7.23
CA ASP A 26 -10.42 5.68 -8.47
C ASP A 26 -10.13 4.22 -8.14
N THR A 27 -11.20 3.44 -8.14
CA THR A 27 -11.17 2.01 -7.85
C THR A 27 -11.54 1.16 -9.07
N SER A 28 -11.64 1.79 -10.24
CA SER A 28 -12.10 1.19 -11.49
C SER A 28 -11.03 0.34 -12.18
N GLY A 29 -9.77 0.40 -11.74
CA GLY A 29 -8.68 -0.33 -12.35
C GLY A 29 -8.84 -1.86 -12.33
N ASP A 30 -8.13 -2.50 -13.27
CA ASP A 30 -7.99 -3.96 -13.32
C ASP A 30 -7.09 -4.43 -12.18
N ILE A 31 -7.58 -5.38 -11.38
CA ILE A 31 -6.87 -5.92 -10.23
C ILE A 31 -5.96 -7.10 -10.59
N ASN A 32 -6.12 -7.72 -11.76
CA ASN A 32 -5.33 -8.88 -12.16
C ASN A 32 -3.82 -8.57 -12.20
N GLY A 33 -2.98 -9.56 -11.91
CA GLY A 33 -1.52 -9.43 -11.85
C GLY A 33 -0.96 -9.50 -10.44
N VAL A 34 0.35 -9.30 -10.35
CA VAL A 34 1.13 -9.41 -9.10
C VAL A 34 1.35 -8.04 -8.48
N TRP A 35 1.14 -7.93 -7.18
CA TRP A 35 1.19 -6.72 -6.39
C TRP A 35 2.12 -6.91 -5.19
N MET A 36 3.20 -6.14 -5.15
CA MET A 36 4.23 -6.21 -4.11
C MET A 36 3.97 -5.18 -3.02
N LEU A 37 4.07 -5.56 -1.74
CA LEU A 37 3.88 -4.62 -0.64
C LEU A 37 5.01 -3.57 -0.62
N LYS A 38 4.63 -2.28 -0.52
CA LYS A 38 5.57 -1.14 -0.49
C LYS A 38 5.44 -0.26 0.73
N ALA A 39 4.26 -0.19 1.31
CA ALA A 39 4.04 0.57 2.54
C ALA A 39 2.90 -0.01 3.37
N GLN A 40 3.07 0.07 4.68
CA GLN A 40 2.02 -0.10 5.67
C GLN A 40 1.83 1.21 6.44
N TYR A 41 0.60 1.49 6.83
CA TYR A 41 0.23 2.64 7.65
C TYR A 41 -0.59 2.14 8.84
N GLY A 42 -0.34 2.73 10.01
CA GLY A 42 -1.14 2.54 11.22
C GLY A 42 -1.61 3.89 11.79
N ASP A 43 -2.00 3.90 13.06
CA ASP A 43 -2.57 5.09 13.72
C ASP A 43 -1.64 6.31 13.71
N ASN A 44 -0.32 6.07 13.69
CA ASN A 44 0.71 7.12 13.74
C ASN A 44 1.31 7.44 12.36
N GLY A 45 0.67 6.99 11.27
CA GLY A 45 1.13 7.21 9.90
C GLY A 45 1.92 6.02 9.33
N ARG A 46 2.88 6.31 8.45
CA ARG A 46 3.65 5.27 7.73
C ARG A 46 4.55 4.50 8.68
N GLU A 47 4.44 3.18 8.63
CA GLU A 47 5.29 2.26 9.36
C GLU A 47 6.43 1.78 8.45
N GLY A 48 7.62 1.60 9.04
CA GLY A 48 8.74 0.99 8.32
C GLY A 48 8.43 -0.47 7.99
N LEU A 49 8.72 -0.89 6.76
CA LEU A 49 8.75 -2.29 6.39
C LEU A 49 10.17 -2.81 6.58
N THR A 50 10.28 -3.95 7.23
CA THR A 50 11.49 -4.76 7.29
C THR A 50 11.75 -5.43 5.95
N GLU A 51 12.98 -5.92 5.74
CA GLU A 51 13.34 -6.63 4.52
C GLU A 51 12.49 -7.88 4.27
N CYS A 52 12.11 -8.60 5.33
CA CYS A 52 11.25 -9.78 5.21
C CYS A 52 9.88 -9.42 4.66
N ARG A 53 9.29 -8.33 5.15
CA ARG A 53 7.95 -7.89 4.74
C ARG A 53 7.89 -7.31 3.34
N LEU A 54 9.03 -6.90 2.77
CA LEU A 54 9.11 -6.53 1.36
C LEU A 54 8.91 -7.72 0.40
N LEU A 55 8.92 -8.96 0.92
CA LEU A 55 8.61 -10.17 0.15
C LEU A 55 7.09 -10.44 0.08
N GLU A 56 6.28 -9.72 0.87
CA GLU A 56 4.82 -9.88 0.86
C GLU A 56 4.23 -9.45 -0.48
N SER A 57 3.30 -10.25 -1.00
CA SER A 57 2.65 -9.98 -2.28
C SER A 57 1.26 -10.61 -2.39
N LEU A 58 0.50 -10.07 -3.35
CA LEU A 58 -0.79 -10.58 -3.78
C LEU A 58 -0.76 -10.79 -5.29
N SER A 59 -1.12 -11.98 -5.76
CA SER A 59 -1.29 -12.26 -7.19
C SER A 59 -2.75 -12.59 -7.47
N PHE A 60 -3.37 -11.89 -8.41
CA PHE A 60 -4.77 -12.08 -8.81
C PHE A 60 -4.85 -12.57 -10.25
N GLU A 61 -5.60 -13.65 -10.47
CA GLU A 61 -5.89 -14.16 -11.81
C GLU A 61 -7.31 -14.73 -11.88
N GLY A 62 -8.18 -14.07 -12.65
CA GLY A 62 -9.59 -14.46 -12.74
C GLY A 62 -10.31 -14.26 -11.40
N ASN A 63 -10.62 -15.35 -10.71
CA ASN A 63 -11.22 -15.34 -9.36
C ASN A 63 -10.26 -15.89 -8.28
N SER A 64 -9.03 -16.21 -8.67
CA SER A 64 -8.01 -16.82 -7.81
C SER A 64 -7.09 -15.76 -7.23
N VAL A 65 -6.64 -15.97 -5.99
CA VAL A 65 -5.61 -15.17 -5.35
C VAL A 65 -4.51 -16.06 -4.78
N ILE A 66 -3.25 -15.66 -4.96
CA ILE A 66 -2.11 -16.20 -4.24
C ILE A 66 -1.60 -15.09 -3.33
N MET A 67 -1.45 -15.39 -2.05
CA MET A 67 -0.97 -14.46 -1.04
C MET A 67 0.32 -14.97 -0.45
N VAL A 68 1.35 -14.14 -0.50
CA VAL A 68 2.63 -14.38 0.17
C VAL A 68 2.67 -13.50 1.42
N LYS A 69 2.75 -14.12 2.61
CA LYS A 69 2.88 -13.42 3.89
C LYS A 69 4.23 -13.71 4.54
N ALA A 70 4.82 -12.69 5.14
CA ALA A 70 6.01 -12.80 5.97
C ALA A 70 5.62 -12.81 7.46
N ASP A 71 6.06 -13.82 8.19
CA ASP A 71 5.94 -13.88 9.64
C ASP A 71 7.26 -13.43 10.28
N GLU A 72 7.23 -12.26 10.90
CA GLU A 72 8.34 -11.76 11.70
C GLU A 72 8.02 -11.88 13.19
N LYS A 73 8.75 -12.75 13.88
CA LYS A 73 8.84 -12.75 15.34
C LYS A 73 10.18 -12.15 15.73
N ALA A 74 10.21 -11.44 16.85
CA ALA A 74 11.47 -10.89 17.37
C ALA A 74 12.51 -12.02 17.52
N ASN A 75 13.67 -11.86 16.88
CA ASN A 75 14.79 -12.82 16.87
C ASN A 75 14.55 -14.15 16.12
N SER A 76 13.59 -14.23 15.19
CA SER A 76 13.46 -15.38 14.28
C SER A 76 13.96 -15.07 12.88
N GLU A 77 14.38 -16.10 12.15
CA GLU A 77 14.57 -16.00 10.71
C GLU A 77 13.26 -15.59 10.02
N CYS A 78 13.40 -14.87 8.91
CA CYS A 78 12.29 -14.47 8.06
C CYS A 78 11.58 -15.71 7.51
N ASN A 79 10.36 -15.96 7.95
CA ASN A 79 9.55 -17.06 7.45
C ASN A 79 8.51 -16.53 6.48
N VAL A 80 8.54 -17.06 5.26
CA VAL A 80 7.57 -16.71 4.21
C VAL A 80 6.63 -17.89 4.01
N SER A 81 5.34 -17.60 4.02
CA SER A 81 4.29 -18.57 3.71
C SER A 81 3.53 -18.13 2.47
N THR A 82 3.07 -19.11 1.70
CA THR A 82 2.20 -18.89 0.54
C THR A 82 0.85 -19.55 0.81
N SER A 83 -0.22 -18.82 0.55
CA SER A 83 -1.59 -19.30 0.67
C SER A 83 -2.35 -19.03 -0.62
N GLU A 84 -3.04 -20.04 -1.13
CA GLU A 84 -3.92 -19.91 -2.29
C GLU A 84 -5.37 -19.75 -1.83
N GLY A 85 -6.18 -19.12 -2.68
CA GLY A 85 -7.55 -18.83 -2.36
C GLY A 85 -8.33 -18.20 -3.50
N THR A 86 -9.45 -17.60 -3.14
CA THR A 86 -10.29 -16.84 -4.06
C THR A 86 -10.43 -15.40 -3.60
N PHE A 87 -10.83 -14.52 -4.53
CA PHE A 87 -11.13 -13.14 -4.20
C PHE A 87 -12.43 -12.68 -4.84
N THR A 88 -13.11 -11.73 -4.22
CA THR A 88 -14.22 -11.02 -4.85
C THR A 88 -13.97 -9.53 -4.73
N LYS A 89 -13.98 -8.85 -5.87
CA LYS A 89 -13.86 -7.39 -5.95
C LYS A 89 -15.23 -6.80 -6.30
N THR A 90 -15.63 -5.78 -5.54
CA THR A 90 -16.65 -4.80 -5.96
C THR A 90 -15.97 -3.46 -6.21
N GLU A 91 -16.72 -2.40 -6.52
CA GLU A 91 -16.12 -1.08 -6.76
C GLU A 91 -15.18 -0.65 -5.64
N THR A 92 -15.57 -0.75 -4.38
CA THR A 92 -14.78 -0.23 -3.25
C THR A 92 -14.35 -1.30 -2.25
N ASN A 93 -14.65 -2.57 -2.48
CA ASN A 93 -14.32 -3.64 -1.54
C ASN A 93 -13.59 -4.78 -2.23
N LEU A 94 -12.65 -5.37 -1.50
CA LEU A 94 -11.94 -6.59 -1.87
C LEU A 94 -12.08 -7.58 -0.72
N LEU A 95 -12.67 -8.73 -1.00
CA LEU A 95 -12.74 -9.85 -0.06
C LEU A 95 -11.78 -10.93 -0.55
N LEU A 96 -10.86 -11.36 0.30
CA LEU A 96 -9.98 -12.49 0.06
C LEU A 96 -10.40 -13.65 0.96
N THR A 97 -10.49 -14.85 0.39
CA THR A 97 -10.69 -16.10 1.13
C THR A 97 -9.48 -16.98 0.88
N VAL A 98 -8.56 -17.01 1.84
CA VAL A 98 -7.26 -17.72 1.75
C VAL A 98 -7.11 -18.66 2.93
N GLY A 99 -6.91 -19.96 2.66
CA GLY A 99 -6.96 -20.98 3.70
C GLY A 99 -8.27 -20.94 4.51
N ASN A 100 -8.18 -20.71 5.82
CA ASN A 100 -9.33 -20.56 6.73
C ASN A 100 -9.63 -19.10 7.10
N GLU A 101 -8.98 -18.13 6.45
CA GLU A 101 -9.12 -16.71 6.74
C GLU A 101 -9.97 -16.01 5.67
N ASN A 102 -10.87 -15.14 6.12
CA ASN A 102 -11.54 -14.15 5.28
C ASN A 102 -10.97 -12.77 5.61
N ILE A 103 -10.32 -12.14 4.64
CA ILE A 103 -9.70 -10.83 4.81
C ILE A 103 -10.46 -9.83 3.95
N GLN A 104 -11.09 -8.86 4.59
CA GLN A 104 -11.85 -7.83 3.89
C GLN A 104 -11.08 -6.51 3.89
N TYR A 105 -11.00 -5.90 2.73
CA TYR A 105 -10.40 -4.60 2.50
C TYR A 105 -11.39 -3.63 1.86
N LYS A 106 -11.25 -2.34 2.19
CA LYS A 106 -11.77 -1.23 1.40
C LYS A 106 -10.69 -0.76 0.43
N ILE A 107 -10.98 -0.77 -0.87
CA ILE A 107 -10.11 -0.21 -1.90
C ILE A 107 -10.25 1.31 -1.88
N LYS A 108 -9.12 2.00 -1.80
CA LYS A 108 -9.03 3.46 -1.87
C LYS A 108 -8.44 3.95 -3.17
N GLU A 109 -7.57 3.16 -3.77
CA GLU A 109 -7.00 3.46 -5.06
C GLU A 109 -6.68 2.15 -5.75
N LEU A 110 -7.03 2.04 -7.02
CA LEU A 110 -6.63 0.95 -7.89
C LEU A 110 -6.38 1.50 -9.29
N THR A 111 -5.10 1.67 -9.61
CA THR A 111 -4.62 2.10 -10.93
C THR A 111 -3.91 0.96 -11.65
N LYS A 112 -3.25 1.26 -12.78
CA LYS A 112 -2.41 0.26 -13.47
C LYS A 112 -1.18 -0.17 -12.66
N THR A 113 -0.73 0.65 -11.70
CA THR A 113 0.54 0.44 -10.99
C THR A 113 0.39 0.44 -9.48
N LYS A 114 -0.72 0.93 -8.92
CA LYS A 114 -0.90 1.07 -7.47
C LYS A 114 -2.23 0.47 -7.01
N LEU A 115 -2.17 -0.27 -5.90
CA LEU A 115 -3.32 -0.75 -5.14
C LEU A 115 -3.18 -0.25 -3.70
N PHE A 116 -4.08 0.63 -3.28
CA PHE A 116 -4.15 1.13 -1.91
C PHE A 116 -5.42 0.62 -1.23
N VAL A 117 -5.24 -0.09 -0.12
CA VAL A 117 -6.33 -0.77 0.60
C VAL A 117 -6.29 -0.49 2.10
N LEU A 118 -7.46 -0.39 2.72
CA LEU A 118 -7.64 -0.33 4.17
C LEU A 118 -8.23 -1.64 4.65
N LEU A 119 -7.65 -2.24 5.69
CA LEU A 119 -8.20 -3.44 6.30
C LEU A 119 -9.51 -3.09 7.01
N ALA A 120 -10.56 -3.87 6.75
CA ALA A 120 -11.87 -3.65 7.35
C ALA A 120 -11.76 -3.71 8.89
N ASN A 121 -12.45 -2.80 9.57
CA ASN A 121 -12.44 -2.67 11.04
C ASN A 121 -11.05 -2.39 11.65
N SER A 122 -10.12 -1.85 10.87
CA SER A 122 -8.80 -1.44 11.33
C SER A 122 -8.43 -0.08 10.75
N SER A 123 -7.53 0.63 11.43
CA SER A 123 -6.82 1.78 10.86
C SER A 123 -5.67 1.37 9.94
N LYS A 124 -5.34 0.08 9.87
CA LYS A 124 -4.26 -0.42 9.02
C LYS A 124 -4.57 -0.25 7.55
N ALA A 125 -3.63 0.36 6.83
CA ALA A 125 -3.69 0.50 5.38
C ALA A 125 -2.41 0.00 4.73
N PHE A 126 -2.52 -0.45 3.48
CA PHE A 126 -1.44 -1.08 2.73
C PHE A 126 -1.41 -0.52 1.32
N THR A 127 -0.22 -0.14 0.87
CA THR A 127 0.03 0.20 -0.54
C THR A 127 0.86 -0.89 -1.17
N TYR A 128 0.35 -1.41 -2.29
CA TYR A 128 1.04 -2.32 -3.17
C TYR A 128 1.33 -1.66 -4.51
N GLU A 129 2.44 -2.06 -5.13
CA GLU A 129 2.77 -1.70 -6.50
C GLU A 129 2.75 -2.93 -7.39
N ARG A 130 2.30 -2.76 -8.64
CA ARG A 130 2.30 -3.86 -9.60
C ARG A 130 3.74 -4.25 -9.94
N ALA A 131 4.04 -5.54 -9.93
CA ALA A 131 5.31 -6.05 -10.42
C ALA A 131 5.36 -5.90 -11.95
N GLU A 132 6.47 -5.36 -12.46
CA GLU A 132 6.72 -5.22 -13.90
C GLU A 132 7.04 -6.55 -14.58
#